data_AF-A0A954R848-F1
#
_entry.id   AF-A0A954R848-F1
#
_cell.length_a   1.000
_cell.length_b   1.000
_cell.length_c   1.000
_cell.angle_alpha   90.00
_cell.angle_beta   90.00
_cell.angle_gamma   90.00
#
_symmetry.space_group_name_H-M   'P 1'
#
loop_
_entity.id
_entity.type
_entity.pdbx_description
1 polymer ?
#
loop_
_entity_poly.entity_id
_entity_poly.type
_entity_poly.pdbx_seq_one_letter_code
_entity_poly.pdbx_strand_id
1 'polypeptide(L)' 'IRAINGEVRLWVNGEEVSGGTAIEPAHGYLSLESEGSPIQFRKLRIRELP' A
#
# COMPACT_ATOMS: atom_id res chain seq x y z
N ILE A 1 -3.86 0.18 -2.39
CA ILE A 1 -2.97 1.30 -2.00
C ILE A 1 -2.60 2.09 -3.24
N ARG A 2 -2.36 3.40 -3.12
CA ARG A 2 -1.80 4.26 -4.19
C ARG A 2 -0.67 5.08 -3.58
N ALA A 3 0.47 5.15 -4.26
CA ALA A 3 1.61 5.96 -3.86
C ALA A 3 2.02 6.88 -5.03
N ILE A 4 2.03 8.20 -4.82
CA ILE A 4 2.41 9.20 -5.83
C ILE A 4 3.17 10.33 -5.13
N ASN A 5 4.41 10.62 -5.54
CA ASN A 5 5.18 11.79 -5.09
C ASN A 5 5.17 12.02 -3.55
N GLY A 6 5.38 10.97 -2.76
CA GLY A 6 5.39 11.06 -1.29
C GLY A 6 4.01 11.14 -0.64
N GLU A 7 2.91 10.99 -1.40
CA GLU A 7 1.56 10.72 -0.89
C GLU A 7 1.26 9.22 -0.96
N VAL A 8 0.72 8.65 0.12
CA VAL A 8 0.15 7.30 0.15
C VAL A 8 -1.31 7.36 0.58
N ARG A 9 -2.16 6.59 -0.09
CA ARG A 9 -3.59 6.44 0.21
C ARG A 9 -3.97 4.96 0.27
N LEU A 10 -4.78 4.59 1.24
CA LEU A 10 -5.24 3.22 1.49
C LEU A 10 -6.77 3.14 1.36
N TRP A 11 -7.21 2.13 0.61
CA TRP A 11 -8.63 1.76 0.52
C TRP A 11 -8.84 0.35 1.02
N VAL A 12 -9.93 0.15 1.74
CA VAL A 12 -10.43 -1.16 2.18
C VAL A 12 -11.89 -1.25 1.73
N ASN A 13 -12.25 -2.32 1.02
CA ASN A 13 -13.60 -2.53 0.50
C ASN A 13 -14.19 -1.35 -0.31
N GLY A 14 -13.34 -0.58 -0.98
CA GLY A 14 -13.74 0.57 -1.82
C GLY A 14 -13.77 1.92 -1.09
N GLU A 15 -13.59 1.95 0.23
CA GLU A 15 -13.59 3.17 1.03
C GLU A 15 -12.17 3.61 1.41
N GLU A 16 -11.87 4.90 1.35
CA GLU A 16 -10.59 5.45 1.80
C GLU A 16 -10.57 5.45 3.34
N VAL A 17 -9.62 4.73 3.93
CA VAL A 17 -9.56 4.54 5.39
C VAL A 17 -8.33 5.17 6.04
N SER A 18 -7.29 5.44 5.25
CA SER A 18 -6.03 5.98 5.77
C SER A 18 -5.16 6.57 4.66
N GLY A 19 -4.19 7.39 5.05
CA GLY A 19 -3.20 7.96 4.15
C GLY A 19 -2.16 8.82 4.87
N GLY A 20 -1.15 9.24 4.14
CA GLY A 20 -0.08 10.11 4.61
C GLY A 20 0.56 10.89 3.46
N THR A 21 1.21 12.01 3.80
CA THR A 21 1.90 12.91 2.86
C THR A 21 3.32 13.20 3.36
N ALA A 22 4.17 13.75 2.49
CA ALA A 22 5.56 14.09 2.80
C ALA A 22 6.40 12.90 3.29
N ILE A 23 6.14 11.72 2.71
CA ILE A 23 6.91 10.51 2.98
C ILE A 23 8.29 10.64 2.32
N GLU A 24 9.35 10.47 3.13
CA GLU A 24 10.74 10.43 2.69
C GLU A 24 11.43 9.24 3.38
N PRO A 25 11.98 8.26 2.64
CA PRO A 25 12.06 8.19 1.19
C PRO A 25 10.73 7.84 0.49
N ALA A 26 10.45 8.47 -0.65
CA ALA A 26 9.24 8.21 -1.46
C ALA A 26 9.32 6.96 -2.35
N HIS A 27 10.29 6.07 -2.12
CA HIS A 27 10.51 4.83 -2.89
C HIS A 27 10.99 3.68 -2.00
N GLY A 28 10.71 2.45 -2.40
CA GLY A 28 11.10 1.25 -1.64
C GLY A 28 10.41 -0.02 -2.13
N TYR A 29 10.47 -1.07 -1.31
CA TYR A 29 9.85 -2.37 -1.59
C TYR A 29 8.47 -2.48 -0.94
N LEU A 30 7.57 -3.25 -1.55
CA LEU A 30 6.33 -3.70 -0.93
C LEU A 30 6.58 -5.03 -0.21
N SER A 31 6.17 -5.12 1.06
CA SER A 31 6.24 -6.35 1.85
C SER A 31 4.84 -6.86 2.16
N LEU A 32 4.68 -8.18 2.22
CA LEU A 32 3.50 -8.85 2.74
C LEU A 32 3.89 -9.48 4.08
N GLU A 33 3.24 -9.05 5.13
CA GLU A 33 3.61 -9.39 6.50
C GLU A 33 2.45 -10.10 7.20
N SER A 34 2.78 -10.94 8.18
CA SER A 34 1.84 -11.77 8.93
C SER A 34 2.40 -11.99 10.32
N GLU A 35 1.69 -11.51 11.33
CA GLU A 35 2.06 -11.69 12.74
C GLU A 35 1.01 -12.55 13.46
N GLY A 36 1.46 -13.54 14.24
CA GLY A 36 0.63 -14.29 15.19
C GLY A 36 -0.33 -15.36 14.61
N SER A 37 -0.64 -15.34 13.32
CA SER A 37 -1.50 -16.36 12.68
C SER A 37 -1.26 -16.45 11.17
N PRO A 38 -1.65 -17.57 10.51
CA PRO A 38 -1.54 -17.69 9.06
C PRO A 38 -2.48 -16.72 8.32
N ILE A 39 -1.95 -16.10 7.27
CA ILE A 39 -2.73 -15.26 6.34
C ILE A 39 -2.60 -15.77 4.90
N GLN A 40 -3.63 -15.51 4.08
CA GLN A 40 -3.64 -15.88 2.66
C GLN A 40 -3.85 -14.63 1.79
N PHE A 41 -2.88 -14.35 0.91
CA PHE A 41 -2.97 -13.29 -0.08
C PHE A 41 -3.30 -13.87 -1.45
N ARG A 42 -4.18 -13.21 -2.20
CA ARG A 42 -4.54 -13.61 -3.57
C ARG A 42 -4.84 -12.39 -4.42
N LYS A 43 -4.68 -12.54 -5.75
CA LYS A 43 -4.97 -11.49 -6.75
C LYS A 43 -4.17 -10.19 -6.53
N LEU A 44 -2.93 -10.30 -6.06
CA LEU A 44 -2.03 -9.15 -5.95
C LEU A 44 -1.69 -8.63 -7.35
N ARG A 45 -1.82 -7.33 -7.55
CA ARG A 45 -1.52 -6.65 -8.82
C ARG A 45 -0.83 -5.34 -8.53
N ILE A 46 0.16 -5.01 -9.34
CA ILE A 46 0.88 -3.74 -9.29
C ILE A 46 0.71 -3.05 -10.65
N ARG A 47 0.52 -1.73 -10.60
CA ARG A 47 0.51 -0.87 -11.78
C ARG A 47 1.44 0.31 -11.49
N GLU A 48 2.48 0.44 -12.30
CA GLU A 48 3.33 1.62 -12.29
C GLU A 48 2.51 2.83 -12.76
N LEU A 49 2.72 3.95 -12.08
CA LEU A 49 2.04 5.21 -12.35
C LEU A 49 3.01 6.13 -13.10
N PRO A 50 2.51 7.00 -13.99
CA PRO A 50 3.32 8.01 -14.64
C PRO A 50 3.87 9.05 -13.66
#